data_AF-A0AAN8WJK7-F1
#
_entry.id   AF-A0AAN8WJK7-F1
#
_cell.length_a   1.000
_cell.length_b   1.000
_cell.length_c   1.000
_cell.angle_alpha   90.00
_cell.angle_beta   90.00
_cell.angle_gamma   90.00
#
_symmetry.space_group_name_H-M   'P 1'
#
loop_
_entity.id
_entity.type
_entity.pdbx_description
1 polymer ?
#
loop_
_entity_poly.entity_id
_entity_poly.type
_entity_poly.pdbx_seq_one_letter_code
_entity_poly.pdbx_strand_id
1 'polypeptide(L)'
;MAKVHIVNVVVLDNPSQFFNPFQFEITFECVEDLQEDLEWKIIYVGSAESENYDQILDTVYVGPVPEGKHMFVFQADPPDQKKIPVGDAVGVTVVLLTCGYKGQEFVRVGYYVNNSYTDSELQENPPEVPQFEKLQRNILGTQPRVTKFKIDWDDARDTENIPPAENSTNGNTNTSSSQAQADSKPVPMLENSNSACAMEVA
;
A
#
# COMPACT_ATOMS: atom_id res chain seq x y z
N MET A 1 7.72 -6.01 16.93
CA MET A 1 8.78 -6.62 16.08
C MET A 1 8.16 -6.90 14.71
N ALA A 2 8.91 -6.90 13.60
CA ALA A 2 8.29 -7.23 12.31
C ALA A 2 7.88 -8.70 12.30
N LYS A 3 6.64 -9.00 11.95
CA LYS A 3 6.08 -10.37 11.97
C LYS A 3 6.41 -11.17 10.70
N VAL A 4 6.78 -10.47 9.62
CA VAL A 4 7.16 -11.07 8.34
C VAL A 4 8.59 -10.70 7.97
N HIS A 5 9.34 -11.68 7.47
CA HIS A 5 10.71 -11.52 7.01
C HIS A 5 10.90 -12.15 5.64
N ILE A 6 11.39 -11.36 4.68
CA ILE A 6 11.84 -11.90 3.39
C ILE A 6 13.13 -12.68 3.63
N VAL A 7 13.11 -13.97 3.31
CA VAL A 7 14.25 -14.89 3.43
C VAL A 7 15.09 -14.86 2.16
N ASN A 8 14.43 -14.93 1.00
CA ASN A 8 15.10 -14.94 -0.30
C ASN A 8 14.16 -14.44 -1.40
N VAL A 9 14.74 -13.85 -2.44
CA VAL A 9 14.02 -13.50 -3.68
C VAL A 9 14.92 -13.88 -4.85
N VAL A 10 14.46 -14.83 -5.65
CA VAL A 10 15.17 -15.31 -6.84
C VAL A 10 14.52 -14.70 -8.08
N VAL A 11 15.33 -14.06 -8.90
CA VAL A 11 14.88 -13.55 -10.20
C VAL A 11 14.93 -14.69 -11.22
N LEU A 12 13.79 -15.03 -11.79
CA LEU A 12 13.65 -16.06 -12.82
C LEU A 12 13.66 -15.41 -14.22
N ASP A 13 13.88 -16.22 -15.26
CA ASP A 13 13.91 -15.79 -16.68
C ASP A 13 14.76 -14.51 -16.91
N ASN A 14 16.04 -14.55 -16.51
CA ASN A 14 16.94 -13.41 -16.58
C ASN A 14 18.33 -13.78 -17.12
N PRO A 15 18.91 -13.03 -18.09
CA PRO A 15 18.31 -11.91 -18.82
C PRO A 15 17.21 -12.35 -19.79
N SER A 16 16.24 -11.47 -20.09
CA SER A 16 15.11 -11.76 -20.98
C SER A 16 14.74 -10.57 -21.86
N GLN A 17 13.83 -10.76 -22.82
CA GLN A 17 13.33 -9.66 -23.66
C GLN A 17 12.56 -8.64 -22.81
N PHE A 18 12.54 -7.38 -23.23
CA PHE A 18 11.83 -6.32 -22.48
C PHE A 18 10.36 -6.64 -22.21
N PHE A 19 9.66 -7.21 -23.20
CA PHE A 19 8.25 -7.59 -23.11
C PHE A 19 8.01 -8.93 -22.39
N ASN A 20 9.05 -9.65 -21.96
CA ASN A 20 8.83 -10.83 -21.14
C ASN A 20 8.31 -10.41 -19.76
N PRO A 21 7.37 -11.18 -19.19
CA PRO A 21 6.91 -10.97 -17.83
C PRO A 21 8.07 -10.95 -16.82
N PHE A 22 7.93 -10.15 -15.77
CA PHE A 22 8.79 -10.27 -14.59
C PHE A 22 8.40 -11.52 -13.82
N GLN A 23 9.38 -12.26 -13.31
CA GLN A 23 9.15 -13.46 -12.52
C GLN A 23 10.09 -13.47 -11.30
N PHE A 24 9.50 -13.43 -10.11
CA PHE A 24 10.22 -13.50 -8.85
C PHE A 24 9.72 -14.68 -8.03
N GLU A 25 10.62 -15.59 -7.66
CA GLU A 25 10.33 -16.59 -6.63
C GLU A 25 10.64 -15.97 -5.27
N ILE A 26 9.60 -15.73 -4.48
CA ILE A 26 9.69 -15.04 -3.20
C ILE A 26 9.56 -16.09 -2.11
N THR A 27 10.54 -16.12 -1.22
CA THR A 27 10.52 -16.91 0.01
C THR A 27 10.48 -15.98 1.21
N PHE A 28 9.47 -16.10 2.05
CA PHE A 28 9.33 -15.32 3.27
C PHE A 28 8.95 -16.20 4.46
N GLU A 29 9.22 -15.70 5.66
CA GLU A 29 8.92 -16.35 6.92
C GLU A 29 7.98 -15.45 7.72
N CYS A 30 6.91 -16.06 8.23
CA CYS A 30 5.95 -15.45 9.13
C CYS A 30 6.17 -15.99 10.54
N VAL A 31 6.38 -15.11 11.51
CA VAL A 31 6.69 -15.47 12.91
C VAL A 31 5.43 -15.85 13.69
N GLU A 32 4.26 -15.42 13.24
CA GLU A 32 2.96 -15.71 13.85
C GLU A 32 1.85 -15.61 12.79
N ASP A 33 0.66 -16.13 13.10
CA ASP A 33 -0.49 -16.09 12.18
C ASP A 33 -0.96 -14.65 11.91
N LEU A 34 -0.99 -14.26 10.62
CA LEU A 34 -1.57 -12.99 10.20
C LEU A 34 -3.06 -13.13 9.90
N GLN A 35 -3.83 -12.18 10.41
CA GLN A 35 -5.28 -12.14 10.24
C GLN A 35 -5.69 -11.54 8.88
N GLU A 36 -4.90 -10.63 8.35
CA GLU A 36 -5.14 -9.96 7.07
C GLU A 36 -4.13 -10.40 5.99
N ASP A 37 -4.42 -10.04 4.75
CA ASP A 37 -3.58 -10.39 3.62
C ASP A 37 -2.33 -9.50 3.55
N LEU A 38 -1.23 -10.10 3.12
CA LEU A 38 -0.06 -9.36 2.67
C LEU A 38 -0.32 -8.84 1.25
N GLU A 39 -0.10 -7.55 1.04
CA GLU A 39 -0.18 -6.92 -0.27
C GLU A 39 1.22 -6.86 -0.89
N TRP A 40 1.43 -7.59 -1.97
CA TRP A 40 2.68 -7.59 -2.74
C TRP A 40 2.51 -6.81 -4.03
N LYS A 41 3.45 -5.92 -4.36
CA LYS A 41 3.44 -5.18 -5.63
C LYS A 41 4.78 -5.27 -6.33
N ILE A 42 4.72 -5.39 -7.65
CA ILE A 42 5.87 -5.17 -8.53
C ILE A 42 5.70 -3.80 -9.16
N ILE A 43 6.68 -2.92 -8.97
CA ILE A 43 6.65 -1.54 -9.45
C ILE A 43 7.88 -1.33 -10.33
N TYR A 44 7.66 -0.91 -11.57
CA TYR A 44 8.72 -0.53 -12.50
C TYR A 44 8.92 0.98 -12.45
N VAL A 45 10.15 1.42 -12.21
CA VAL A 45 10.50 2.83 -12.21
C VAL A 45 10.67 3.29 -13.66
N GLY A 46 9.76 4.15 -14.12
CA GLY A 46 9.79 4.63 -15.51
C GLY A 46 10.88 5.67 -15.77
N SER A 47 11.22 6.46 -14.76
CA SER A 47 12.28 7.48 -14.82
C SER A 47 12.88 7.68 -13.43
N ALA A 48 14.20 7.85 -13.36
CA ALA A 48 14.87 8.16 -12.10
C ALA A 48 14.55 9.57 -11.57
N GLU A 49 14.06 10.46 -12.44
CA GLU A 49 13.79 11.86 -12.10
C GLU A 49 12.39 12.09 -11.51
N SER A 50 11.45 11.17 -11.74
CA SER A 50 10.06 11.36 -11.30
C SER A 50 9.31 10.05 -11.10
N GLU A 51 8.74 9.91 -9.89
CA GLU A 51 7.85 8.82 -9.50
C GLU A 51 6.52 8.82 -10.29
N ASN A 52 6.20 9.90 -11.01
CA ASN A 52 4.98 9.97 -11.84
C ASN A 52 5.00 8.97 -13.01
N TYR A 53 6.17 8.47 -13.37
CA TYR A 53 6.35 7.45 -14.41
C TYR A 53 6.40 6.03 -13.84
N ASP A 54 6.30 5.87 -12.52
CA ASP A 54 6.29 4.56 -11.88
C ASP A 54 5.02 3.80 -12.27
N GLN A 55 5.21 2.53 -12.63
CA GLN A 55 4.14 1.67 -13.09
C GLN A 55 4.02 0.49 -12.14
N ILE A 56 2.87 0.38 -11.47
CA ILE A 56 2.51 -0.84 -10.75
C ILE A 56 2.17 -1.88 -11.83
N LEU A 57 3.02 -2.89 -11.96
CA LEU A 57 2.87 -3.95 -12.96
C LEU A 57 1.80 -4.95 -12.52
N ASP A 58 1.81 -5.33 -11.25
CA ASP A 58 0.78 -6.18 -10.66
C ASP A 58 0.71 -6.00 -9.14
N THR A 59 -0.43 -6.38 -8.55
CA THR A 59 -0.68 -6.41 -7.11
C THR A 59 -1.34 -7.73 -6.73
N VAL A 60 -0.72 -8.48 -5.83
CA VAL A 60 -1.22 -9.76 -5.35
C VAL A 60 -1.42 -9.72 -3.84
N TYR A 61 -2.54 -10.28 -3.39
CA TYR A 61 -2.87 -10.47 -1.98
C TYR A 61 -2.58 -11.92 -1.58
N VAL A 62 -1.83 -12.09 -0.50
CA VAL A 62 -1.48 -13.41 0.05
C VAL A 62 -2.01 -13.47 1.47
N GLY A 63 -3.08 -14.24 1.69
CA GLY A 63 -3.59 -14.54 3.02
C GLY A 63 -4.79 -15.51 3.01
N PRO A 64 -5.21 -15.97 4.20
CA PRO A 64 -4.56 -15.78 5.50
C PRO A 64 -3.18 -16.47 5.57
N VAL A 65 -2.21 -15.86 6.26
CA VAL A 65 -0.81 -16.31 6.29
C VAL A 65 -0.50 -16.96 7.64
N PRO A 66 -0.40 -18.30 7.73
CA PRO A 66 -0.06 -18.94 8.98
C PRO A 66 1.43 -18.76 9.32
N GLU A 67 1.80 -19.01 10.58
CA GLU A 67 3.18 -19.08 11.02
C GLU A 67 3.99 -20.09 10.17
N GLY A 68 5.23 -19.72 9.86
CA GLY A 68 6.19 -20.57 9.17
C GLY A 68 6.72 -19.97 7.88
N LYS A 69 7.37 -20.82 7.08
CA LYS A 69 8.06 -20.43 5.86
C LYS A 69 7.19 -20.69 4.63
N HIS A 70 7.02 -19.66 3.83
CA HIS A 70 6.19 -19.64 2.63
C HIS A 70 7.03 -19.32 1.40
N MET A 71 6.61 -19.86 0.26
CA MET A 71 7.24 -19.62 -1.03
C MET A 71 6.19 -19.57 -2.12
N PHE A 72 6.29 -18.58 -3.00
CA PHE A 72 5.43 -18.48 -4.18
C PHE A 72 6.17 -17.78 -5.32
N VAL A 73 5.68 -17.98 -6.55
CA VAL A 73 6.16 -17.27 -7.73
C VAL A 73 5.22 -16.10 -8.01
N PHE A 74 5.78 -14.89 -8.03
CA PHE A 74 5.06 -13.68 -8.40
C PHE A 74 5.47 -13.29 -9.83
N GLN A 75 4.52 -13.37 -10.75
CA GLN A 75 4.69 -12.99 -12.14
C GLN A 75 3.87 -11.74 -12.45
N ALA A 76 4.44 -10.79 -13.19
CA ALA A 76 3.75 -9.58 -13.65
C ALA A 76 4.08 -9.28 -15.11
N ASP A 77 3.11 -8.71 -15.83
CA ASP A 77 3.27 -8.26 -17.21
C ASP A 77 4.31 -7.13 -17.31
N PRO A 78 4.94 -6.94 -18.49
CA PRO A 78 5.91 -5.86 -18.68
C PRO A 78 5.28 -4.46 -18.54
N PRO A 79 6.08 -3.41 -18.27
CA PRO A 79 5.58 -2.03 -18.22
C PRO A 79 5.06 -1.56 -19.59
N ASP A 80 4.15 -0.58 -19.55
CA ASP A 80 3.72 0.13 -20.75
C ASP A 80 4.84 1.05 -21.25
N GLN A 81 5.40 0.70 -22.41
CA GLN A 81 6.46 1.46 -23.08
C GLN A 81 6.09 2.92 -23.36
N LYS A 82 4.79 3.23 -23.54
CA LYS A 82 4.34 4.60 -23.88
C LYS A 82 4.45 5.56 -22.70
N LYS A 83 4.50 5.03 -21.47
CA LYS A 83 4.65 5.80 -20.25
C LYS A 83 6.11 5.96 -19.84
N ILE A 84 7.05 5.35 -20.56
CA ILE A 84 8.48 5.47 -20.27
C ILE A 84 9.04 6.62 -21.11
N PRO A 85 9.68 7.62 -20.49
CA PRO A 85 10.39 8.65 -21.23
C PRO A 85 11.46 8.05 -22.13
N VAL A 86 11.59 8.59 -23.36
CA VAL A 86 12.53 8.09 -24.37
C VAL A 86 13.97 8.04 -23.86
N GLY A 87 14.39 9.03 -23.06
CA GLY A 87 15.73 9.09 -22.47
C GLY A 87 16.01 8.03 -21.41
N ASP A 88 14.96 7.46 -20.80
CA ASP A 88 15.06 6.46 -19.73
C ASP A 88 14.77 5.02 -20.22
N ALA A 89 14.37 4.87 -21.48
CA ALA A 89 14.02 3.57 -22.05
C ALA A 89 15.22 2.62 -22.14
N VAL A 90 16.41 3.16 -22.47
CA VAL A 90 17.66 2.41 -22.63
C VAL A 90 18.63 2.84 -21.53
N GLY A 91 19.24 1.86 -20.87
CA GLY A 91 20.15 2.08 -19.76
C GLY A 91 19.62 1.48 -18.46
N VAL A 92 20.05 2.06 -17.34
CA VAL A 92 19.79 1.52 -16.01
C VAL A 92 18.55 2.17 -15.41
N THR A 93 17.62 1.34 -14.95
CA THR A 93 16.47 1.71 -14.13
C THR A 93 16.33 0.76 -12.93
N VAL A 94 15.21 0.80 -12.22
CA VAL A 94 14.93 0.00 -11.04
C VAL A 94 13.56 -0.68 -11.14
N VAL A 95 13.49 -1.93 -10.67
CA VAL A 95 12.23 -2.59 -10.34
C VAL A 95 12.17 -2.79 -8.83
N LEU A 96 11.02 -2.46 -8.23
CA LEU A 96 10.76 -2.56 -6.81
C LEU A 96 9.75 -3.67 -6.55
N LEU A 97 10.08 -4.56 -5.63
CA LEU A 97 9.14 -5.50 -5.02
C LEU A 97 8.80 -4.96 -3.63
N THR A 98 7.55 -4.55 -3.42
CA THR A 98 7.08 -4.07 -2.12
C THR A 98 6.17 -5.10 -1.47
N CYS A 99 6.18 -5.13 -0.14
CA CYS A 99 5.19 -5.86 0.65
C CYS A 99 4.65 -4.95 1.75
N GLY A 100 3.32 -4.89 1.82
CA GLY A 100 2.56 -4.18 2.82
C GLY A 100 1.62 -5.08 3.59
N TYR A 101 1.24 -4.63 4.77
CA TYR A 101 0.23 -5.27 5.62
C TYR A 101 -0.68 -4.16 6.15
N LYS A 102 -2.00 -4.36 6.07
CA LYS A 102 -3.01 -3.33 6.45
C LYS A 102 -2.78 -1.95 5.79
N GLY A 103 -2.37 -1.96 4.52
CA GLY A 103 -2.07 -0.75 3.75
C GLY A 103 -0.77 -0.03 4.14
N GLN A 104 0.04 -0.61 5.04
CA GLN A 104 1.34 -0.06 5.43
C GLN A 104 2.48 -0.89 4.82
N GLU A 105 3.29 -0.28 3.97
CA GLU A 105 4.50 -0.92 3.42
C GLU A 105 5.54 -1.11 4.52
N PHE A 106 6.01 -2.35 4.73
CA PHE A 106 7.04 -2.65 5.73
C PHE A 106 8.37 -3.10 5.11
N VAL A 107 8.38 -3.50 3.84
CA VAL A 107 9.60 -3.88 3.14
C VAL A 107 9.53 -3.54 1.66
N ARG A 108 10.67 -3.10 1.13
CA ARG A 108 10.92 -2.80 -0.27
C ARG A 108 12.23 -3.43 -0.69
N VAL A 109 12.20 -4.20 -1.76
CA VAL A 109 13.38 -4.83 -2.38
C VAL A 109 13.53 -4.26 -3.78
N GLY A 110 14.56 -3.44 -3.97
CA GLY A 110 14.89 -2.84 -5.27
C GLY A 110 15.98 -3.62 -5.99
N TYR A 111 15.76 -3.85 -7.29
CA TYR A 111 16.76 -4.41 -8.20
C TYR A 111 17.07 -3.40 -9.30
N TYR A 112 18.35 -3.23 -9.60
CA TYR A 112 18.74 -2.53 -10.82
C TYR A 112 18.37 -3.37 -12.04
N VAL A 113 17.83 -2.72 -13.04
CA VAL A 113 17.45 -3.29 -14.32
C VAL A 113 18.23 -2.56 -15.39
N ASN A 114 19.00 -3.27 -16.19
CA ASN A 114 19.69 -2.71 -17.34
C ASN A 114 18.97 -3.13 -18.62
N ASN A 115 18.46 -2.15 -19.36
CA ASN A 115 17.85 -2.33 -20.67
C ASN A 115 18.87 -1.97 -21.74
N SER A 116 19.27 -2.95 -22.55
CA SER A 116 20.27 -2.74 -23.60
C SER A 116 19.87 -3.45 -24.88
N TYR A 117 20.22 -2.86 -26.03
CA TYR A 117 20.11 -3.56 -27.31
C TYR A 117 21.03 -4.77 -27.36
N THR A 118 20.60 -5.84 -28.00
CA THR A 118 21.47 -7.00 -28.27
C THR A 118 22.37 -6.78 -29.49
N ASP A 119 21.95 -5.92 -30.41
CA ASP A 119 22.66 -5.63 -31.65
C ASP A 119 23.75 -4.56 -31.44
N SER A 120 24.98 -4.87 -31.84
CA SER A 120 26.15 -3.97 -31.66
C SER A 120 25.96 -2.62 -32.36
N GLU A 121 25.34 -2.61 -33.55
CA GLU A 121 25.09 -1.36 -34.31
C GLU A 121 24.13 -0.42 -33.57
N LEU A 122 23.10 -0.97 -32.92
CA LEU A 122 22.13 -0.21 -32.13
C LEU A 122 22.69 0.24 -30.78
N GLN A 123 23.69 -0.46 -30.25
CA GLN A 123 24.42 -0.01 -29.06
C GLN A 123 25.33 1.19 -29.38
N GLU A 124 26.05 1.15 -30.51
CA GLU A 124 26.94 2.24 -30.92
C GLU A 124 26.16 3.46 -31.42
N ASN A 125 25.05 3.24 -32.14
CA ASN A 125 24.20 4.30 -32.69
C ASN A 125 22.74 4.05 -32.31
N PRO A 126 22.34 4.37 -31.06
CA PRO A 126 20.98 4.16 -30.62
C PRO A 126 20.00 5.04 -31.41
N PRO A 127 18.86 4.49 -31.86
CA PRO A 127 17.85 5.27 -32.55
C PRO A 127 17.23 6.32 -31.62
N GLU A 128 16.79 7.45 -32.18
CA GLU A 128 16.09 8.49 -31.40
C GLU A 128 14.81 7.97 -30.74
N VAL A 129 14.10 7.06 -31.41
CA VAL A 129 12.93 6.36 -30.86
C VAL A 129 13.35 4.96 -30.43
N PRO A 130 13.23 4.61 -29.14
CA PRO A 130 13.63 3.32 -28.62
C PRO A 130 12.84 2.17 -29.25
N GLN A 131 13.55 1.13 -29.68
CA GLN A 131 12.95 -0.08 -30.25
C GLN A 131 12.86 -1.17 -29.18
N PHE A 132 11.82 -1.12 -28.34
CA PHE A 132 11.64 -2.02 -27.19
C PHE A 132 11.64 -3.52 -27.57
N GLU A 133 11.22 -3.87 -28.78
CA GLU A 133 11.25 -5.26 -29.28
C GLU A 133 12.66 -5.84 -29.39
N LYS A 134 13.69 -4.99 -29.46
CA LYS A 134 15.10 -5.37 -29.54
C LYS A 134 15.86 -5.13 -28.23
N LEU A 135 15.16 -4.69 -27.20
CA LEU A 135 15.76 -4.48 -25.88
C LEU A 135 15.75 -5.78 -25.10
N GLN A 136 16.93 -6.14 -24.61
CA GLN A 136 17.10 -7.14 -23.59
C GLN A 136 17.15 -6.47 -22.22
N ARG A 137 16.35 -6.99 -21.30
CA ARG A 137 16.29 -6.61 -19.90
C ARG A 137 17.17 -7.55 -19.09
N ASN A 138 18.10 -6.99 -18.33
CA ASN A 138 18.91 -7.72 -17.36
C ASN A 138 18.73 -7.13 -15.96
N ILE A 139 18.12 -7.91 -15.08
CA ILE A 139 17.91 -7.59 -13.68
C ILE A 139 19.14 -8.05 -12.87
N LEU A 140 19.75 -7.13 -12.14
CA LEU A 140 20.90 -7.41 -11.29
C LEU A 140 20.45 -8.09 -9.98
N GLY A 141 20.04 -9.35 -10.07
CA GLY A 141 19.50 -10.15 -8.97
C GLY A 141 20.48 -10.38 -7.81
N THR A 142 21.78 -10.22 -8.03
CA THR A 142 22.84 -10.49 -7.04
C THR A 142 23.06 -9.37 -6.03
N GLN A 143 22.57 -8.16 -6.31
CA GLN A 143 22.76 -6.98 -5.45
C GLN A 143 21.43 -6.27 -5.15
N PRO A 144 20.47 -6.94 -4.49
CA PRO A 144 19.23 -6.30 -4.08
C PRO A 144 19.48 -5.19 -3.07
N ARG A 145 18.69 -4.13 -3.14
CA ARG A 145 18.64 -3.06 -2.14
C ARG A 145 17.39 -3.25 -1.30
N VAL A 146 17.58 -3.66 -0.05
CA VAL A 146 16.47 -3.91 0.89
C VAL A 146 16.31 -2.73 1.83
N THR A 147 15.12 -2.12 1.82
CA THR A 147 14.70 -1.09 2.76
C THR A 147 13.56 -1.66 3.60
N LYS A 148 13.63 -1.46 4.92
CA LYS A 148 12.62 -1.92 5.88
C LYS A 148 12.01 -0.73 6.60
N PHE A 149 10.70 -0.75 6.77
CA PHE A 149 9.94 0.26 7.49
C PHE A 149 9.31 -0.38 8.71
N LYS A 150 9.12 0.41 9.77
CA LYS A 150 8.37 -0.02 10.95
C LYS A 150 6.90 0.28 10.68
N ILE A 151 6.05 -0.70 10.94
CA ILE A 151 4.60 -0.59 10.83
C ILE A 151 3.94 -1.12 12.11
N ASP A 152 2.68 -0.76 12.29
CA ASP A 152 1.83 -1.30 13.34
C ASP A 152 1.20 -2.62 12.87
N TRP A 153 1.58 -3.71 13.52
CA TRP A 153 1.15 -5.07 13.14
C TRP A 153 -0.13 -5.53 13.86
N ASP A 154 -0.39 -4.97 15.03
CA ASP A 154 -1.58 -5.22 15.82
C ASP A 154 -2.54 -4.05 15.66
N ASP A 155 -3.84 -4.31 15.68
CA ASP A 155 -4.80 -3.23 15.92
C ASP A 155 -4.49 -2.71 17.32
N ALA A 156 -4.11 -1.44 17.46
CA ALA A 156 -4.02 -0.81 18.76
C ALA A 156 -5.42 -0.77 19.41
N ARG A 157 -5.81 -1.87 20.07
CA ARG A 157 -6.94 -1.95 20.99
C ARG A 157 -6.45 -2.28 22.38
N ASP A 158 -5.65 -1.37 22.94
CA ASP A 158 -5.48 -1.25 24.40
C ASP A 158 -5.59 0.24 24.77
N THR A 159 -6.67 0.89 24.33
CA THR A 159 -7.15 2.14 24.93
C THR A 159 -8.62 2.03 25.32
N GLU A 160 -8.96 0.99 26.09
CA GLU A 160 -10.04 1.11 27.08
C GLU A 160 -9.41 1.19 28.47
N ASN A 161 -8.73 2.30 28.73
CA ASN A 161 -8.49 2.75 30.09
C ASN A 161 -9.83 3.33 30.60
N ILE A 162 -10.78 2.44 30.91
CA ILE A 162 -12.01 2.80 31.60
C ILE A 162 -11.58 3.24 33.02
N PRO A 163 -11.72 4.53 33.40
CA PRO A 163 -11.50 4.88 34.80
C PRO A 163 -12.54 4.13 35.65
N PRO A 164 -12.16 3.54 36.79
CA PRO A 164 -13.13 2.84 37.63
C PRO A 164 -14.22 3.82 38.03
N ALA A 165 -15.48 3.50 37.69
CA ALA A 165 -16.64 4.20 38.22
C ALA A 165 -16.62 4.08 39.74
N GLU A 166 -16.48 5.20 40.45
CA GLU A 166 -16.64 5.25 41.89
C GLU A 166 -18.09 4.88 42.25
N ASN A 167 -18.25 3.71 42.86
CA ASN A 167 -19.45 3.31 43.57
C ASN A 167 -19.69 4.26 44.76
N SER A 168 -20.63 5.19 44.64
CA SER A 168 -21.26 5.85 45.79
C SER A 168 -22.50 5.07 46.21
N THR A 169 -22.35 4.18 47.19
CA THR A 169 -23.44 3.43 47.81
C THR A 169 -24.17 4.28 48.84
N ASN A 170 -25.49 4.36 48.66
CA ASN A 170 -26.57 4.74 49.59
C ASN A 170 -26.25 4.98 51.07
N GLY A 171 -26.71 6.13 51.58
CA GLY A 171 -27.03 6.38 52.99
C GLY A 171 -28.34 7.17 53.09
N ASN A 172 -29.40 6.47 53.50
CA ASN A 172 -30.79 6.94 53.57
C ASN A 172 -31.08 7.45 55.00
N THR A 173 -31.56 8.70 55.17
CA THR A 173 -32.24 9.14 56.42
C THR A 173 -33.33 10.17 56.12
N ASN A 174 -34.57 9.80 56.46
CA ASN A 174 -35.74 10.67 56.55
C ASN A 174 -35.66 11.59 57.76
N THR A 175 -36.05 12.87 57.63
CA THR A 175 -37.01 13.52 58.55
C THR A 175 -37.53 14.86 57.99
N SER A 176 -38.79 15.12 58.32
CA SER A 176 -39.77 16.11 57.85
C SER A 176 -39.54 17.58 58.23
N SER A 177 -40.01 18.53 57.41
CA SER A 177 -41.13 19.47 57.75
C SER A 177 -41.30 20.61 56.72
N SER A 178 -42.58 20.88 56.35
CA SER A 178 -43.22 22.16 55.92
C SER A 178 -42.57 23.02 54.80
N GLN A 179 -43.25 23.59 53.80
CA GLN A 179 -44.61 24.14 53.64
C GLN A 179 -44.82 24.51 52.15
N ALA A 180 -46.08 24.48 51.68
CA ALA A 180 -46.75 25.21 50.56
C ALA A 180 -45.92 25.82 49.40
N GLN A 181 -46.29 25.77 48.11
CA GLN A 181 -47.57 26.21 47.52
C GLN A 181 -47.58 25.95 45.99
N ALA A 182 -48.77 26.04 45.38
CA ALA A 182 -49.21 25.80 43.99
C ALA A 182 -48.36 26.47 42.87
N ASP A 183 -48.43 26.16 41.55
CA ASP A 183 -49.62 25.96 40.71
C ASP A 183 -49.30 25.47 39.27
N SER A 184 -50.30 24.83 38.65
CA SER A 184 -50.67 24.66 37.22
C SER A 184 -49.68 24.42 36.04
N LYS A 185 -49.94 23.32 35.32
CA LYS A 185 -49.71 23.03 33.86
C LYS A 185 -50.87 23.66 33.00
N PRO A 186 -51.00 23.53 31.64
CA PRO A 186 -50.06 23.33 30.49
C PRO A 186 -50.46 23.97 29.08
N VAL A 187 -49.61 23.79 28.04
CA VAL A 187 -49.80 23.75 26.52
C VAL A 187 -50.23 25.02 25.68
N PRO A 188 -50.30 24.99 24.31
CA PRO A 188 -49.39 25.55 23.26
C PRO A 188 -50.02 26.65 22.34
N MET A 189 -49.38 27.01 21.20
CA MET A 189 -49.91 27.37 19.84
C MET A 189 -48.87 28.26 19.09
N LEU A 190 -48.33 27.85 17.93
CA LEU A 190 -48.73 28.12 16.53
C LEU A 190 -48.46 29.56 16.02
N GLU A 191 -47.62 29.72 14.99
CA GLU A 191 -47.96 30.32 13.67
C GLU A 191 -46.73 30.71 12.81
N ASN A 192 -46.64 30.06 11.64
CA ASN A 192 -46.45 30.59 10.28
C ASN A 192 -45.74 31.94 10.04
N SER A 193 -44.82 31.96 9.07
CA SER A 193 -44.82 32.93 7.95
C SER A 193 -43.86 32.52 6.81
N ASN A 194 -44.44 32.41 5.62
CA ASN A 194 -43.80 32.35 4.30
C ASN A 194 -42.92 33.58 4.02
N SER A 195 -41.92 33.47 3.12
CA SER A 195 -41.97 34.08 1.77
C SER A 195 -40.64 34.05 1.00
N ALA A 196 -40.76 33.80 -0.32
CA ALA A 196 -39.91 34.17 -1.47
C ALA A 196 -38.46 33.63 -1.54
N CYS A 197 -38.03 32.80 -2.49
CA CYS A 197 -38.10 32.81 -3.97
C CYS A 197 -37.35 33.98 -4.63
N ALA A 198 -36.20 33.68 -5.26
CA ALA A 198 -35.75 34.30 -6.52
C ALA A 198 -34.61 33.47 -7.16
N MET A 199 -34.87 33.00 -8.38
CA MET A 199 -33.92 32.55 -9.40
C MET A 199 -33.34 33.75 -10.16
N GLU A 200 -32.14 33.59 -10.73
CA GLU A 200 -31.67 33.91 -12.10
C GLU A 200 -30.15 33.64 -12.08
N VAL A 201 -29.47 32.86 -12.94
CA VAL A 201 -29.48 32.61 -14.40
C VAL A 201 -29.30 33.86 -15.25
N ALA A 202 -28.05 34.19 -15.54
CA ALA A 202 -27.52 34.38 -16.88
C ALA A 202 -26.01 34.12 -16.86
#